data_AF-A0A3A8P3V9-F1
#
_entry.id   AF-A0A3A8P3V9-F1
#
_cell.length_a   1.000
_cell.length_b   1.000
_cell.length_c   1.000
_cell.angle_alpha   90.00
_cell.angle_beta   90.00
_cell.angle_gamma   90.00
#
_symmetry.space_group_name_H-M   'P 1'
#
loop_
_entity.id
_entity.type
_entity.pdbx_description
1 polymer ?
#
loop_
_entity_poly.entity_id
_entity_poly.type
_entity_poly.pdbx_seq_one_letter_code
_entity_poly.pdbx_strand_id
1 'polypeptide(L)'
;MAEDIDWEEVRELAARVEAGEALEFTPGVRELLLRTAQQVAMPKSDAQAAVQDVATATTLLREIRTRIRNSSMRMMKARSEVRRLRQAGDTAGAREVMEHLLTVEVVPLYRELAEIALEDLD
;
A
#
# COMPACT_ATOMS: atom_id res chain seq x y z
N MET A 1 -12.87 -6.70 8.25
CA MET A 1 -12.14 -7.90 7.84
C MET A 1 -11.33 -7.49 6.63
N ALA A 2 -10.07 -7.13 6.83
CA ALA A 2 -9.07 -6.83 5.81
C ALA A 2 -8.68 -8.05 4.93
N GLU A 3 -9.53 -9.08 4.89
CA GLU A 3 -9.39 -10.25 4.04
C GLU A 3 -9.69 -9.84 2.59
N ASP A 4 -8.84 -10.31 1.67
CA ASP A 4 -9.00 -10.30 0.21
C ASP A 4 -8.65 -9.04 -0.59
N ILE A 5 -7.73 -8.20 -0.11
CA ILE A 5 -7.01 -7.32 -1.06
C ILE A 5 -5.87 -8.10 -1.70
N ASP A 6 -6.14 -8.69 -2.86
CA ASP A 6 -5.12 -9.24 -3.73
C ASP A 6 -4.54 -8.15 -4.65
N TRP A 7 -3.24 -7.94 -4.53
CA TRP A 7 -2.49 -7.01 -5.38
C TRP A 7 -1.60 -7.72 -6.40
N GLU A 8 -1.62 -9.05 -6.49
CA GLU A 8 -0.69 -9.79 -7.32
C GLU A 8 -0.77 -9.37 -8.80
N GLU A 9 -1.99 -9.23 -9.34
CA GLU A 9 -2.21 -8.75 -10.71
C GLU A 9 -1.50 -7.41 -11.00
N VAL A 10 -1.59 -6.43 -10.08
CA VAL A 10 -0.94 -5.12 -10.28
C VAL A 10 0.58 -5.22 -10.10
N ARG A 11 1.06 -6.15 -9.27
CA ARG A 11 2.50 -6.36 -9.04
C ARG A 11 3.16 -7.02 -10.24
N GLU A 12 2.52 -8.03 -10.81
CA GLU A 12 2.96 -8.67 -12.05
C GLU A 12 2.98 -7.68 -13.21
N LEU A 13 1.91 -6.89 -13.35
CA LEU A 13 1.85 -5.85 -14.37
C LEU A 13 2.95 -4.80 -14.20
N ALA A 14 3.18 -4.32 -12.97
CA ALA A 14 4.26 -3.38 -12.68
C ALA A 14 5.63 -3.98 -12.99
N ALA A 15 5.87 -5.25 -12.64
CA ALA A 15 7.13 -5.93 -12.89
C ALA A 15 7.45 -6.05 -14.38
N ARG A 16 6.45 -6.36 -15.22
CA ARG A 16 6.60 -6.39 -16.69
C ARG A 16 6.98 -5.03 -17.25
N VAL A 17 6.29 -3.98 -16.82
CA VAL A 17 6.59 -2.59 -17.22
C VAL A 17 7.98 -2.15 -16.75
N GLU A 18 8.40 -2.53 -15.55
CA GLU A 18 9.75 -2.28 -15.02
C GLU A 18 10.82 -3.04 -15.80
N ALA A 19 10.50 -4.23 -16.32
CA ALA A 19 11.37 -5.01 -17.20
C ALA A 19 11.48 -4.44 -18.64
N GLY A 20 10.75 -3.37 -18.95
CA GLY A 20 10.82 -2.66 -20.23
C GLY A 20 9.69 -2.98 -21.20
N GLU A 21 8.69 -3.78 -20.79
CA GLU A 21 7.49 -3.98 -21.61
C GLU A 21 6.64 -2.70 -21.65
N ALA A 22 6.07 -2.41 -22.83
CA ALA A 22 5.08 -1.36 -22.94
C ALA A 22 3.79 -1.77 -22.23
N LEU A 23 3.16 -0.83 -21.53
CA LEU A 23 1.87 -1.07 -20.89
C LEU A 23 0.80 -1.29 -21.97
N GLU A 24 0.28 -2.51 -22.07
CA GLU A 24 -0.87 -2.81 -22.92
C GLU A 24 -2.14 -2.24 -22.29
N PHE A 25 -2.63 -1.13 -22.85
CA PHE A 25 -3.71 -0.37 -22.26
C PHE A 25 -5.09 -0.90 -22.64
N THR A 26 -5.42 -2.07 -22.11
CA THR A 26 -6.71 -2.76 -22.29
C THR A 26 -7.77 -2.26 -21.29
N PRO A 27 -9.07 -2.49 -21.55
CA PRO A 27 -10.12 -2.20 -20.58
C PRO A 27 -9.90 -2.88 -19.22
N GLY A 28 -9.37 -4.10 -19.20
CA GLY A 28 -9.05 -4.83 -17.97
C GLY A 28 -7.90 -4.18 -17.18
N VAL A 29 -6.86 -3.70 -17.87
CA VAL A 29 -5.78 -2.93 -17.22
C VAL A 29 -6.31 -1.61 -16.65
N ARG A 30 -7.18 -0.91 -17.37
CA ARG A 30 -7.85 0.30 -16.86
C ARG A 30 -8.63 0.00 -15.58
N GLU A 31 -9.43 -1.05 -15.57
CA GLU A 31 -10.21 -1.45 -14.39
C GLU A 31 -9.31 -1.81 -13.20
N LEU A 32 -8.26 -2.61 -13.44
CA LEU A 32 -7.26 -2.98 -12.44
C LEU A 32 -6.62 -1.74 -11.81
N LEU A 33 -6.17 -0.78 -12.62
CA LEU A 33 -5.55 0.46 -12.13
C LEU A 33 -6.52 1.29 -11.29
N LEU A 34 -7.77 1.45 -11.74
CA LEU A 34 -8.78 2.22 -11.01
C LEU A 34 -9.14 1.57 -9.67
N ARG A 35 -9.38 0.25 -9.67
CA ARG A 35 -9.67 -0.53 -8.45
C ARG A 35 -8.52 -0.40 -7.46
N THR A 36 -7.28 -0.60 -7.93
CA THR A 36 -6.12 -0.60 -7.04
C THR A 36 -5.80 0.81 -6.54
N ALA A 37 -5.96 1.85 -7.36
CA ALA A 37 -5.80 3.25 -6.95
C ALA A 37 -6.69 3.58 -5.74
N GLN A 38 -7.95 3.13 -5.76
CA GLN A 38 -8.86 3.31 -4.63
C GLN A 38 -8.37 2.55 -3.37
N GLN A 39 -7.90 1.32 -3.52
CA GLN A 39 -7.36 0.50 -2.42
C GLN A 39 -6.12 1.11 -1.78
N VAL A 40 -5.36 1.95 -2.49
CA VAL A 40 -4.18 2.67 -1.97
C VAL A 40 -4.44 4.15 -1.66
N ALA A 41 -5.72 4.51 -1.45
CA ALA A 41 -6.19 5.85 -1.12
C ALA A 41 -5.69 6.94 -2.09
N MET A 42 -5.72 6.64 -3.39
CA MET A 42 -5.56 7.67 -4.42
C MET A 42 -6.92 8.28 -4.76
N PRO A 43 -7.00 9.60 -5.04
CA PRO A 43 -8.24 10.25 -5.43
C PRO A 43 -8.82 9.63 -6.71
N LYS A 44 -10.12 9.35 -6.70
CA LYS A 44 -10.82 8.74 -7.84
C LYS A 44 -10.71 9.60 -9.11
N SER A 45 -10.81 10.92 -8.98
CA SER A 45 -10.64 11.88 -10.09
C SER A 45 -9.29 11.74 -10.77
N ASP A 46 -8.23 11.64 -9.97
CA ASP A 46 -6.85 11.64 -10.45
C ASP A 46 -6.56 10.31 -11.15
N ALA A 47 -7.02 9.20 -10.57
CA ALA A 47 -6.94 7.88 -11.20
C ALA A 47 -7.71 7.85 -12.53
N GLN A 48 -8.93 8.41 -12.58
CA GLN A 48 -9.74 8.50 -13.80
C GLN A 48 -9.11 9.35 -14.91
N ALA A 49 -8.43 10.43 -14.55
CA ALA A 49 -7.69 11.26 -15.48
C ALA A 49 -6.43 10.54 -16.00
N ALA A 50 -5.70 9.86 -15.11
CA ALA A 50 -4.47 9.17 -15.48
C ALA A 50 -4.69 7.96 -16.41
N VAL A 51 -5.85 7.31 -16.36
CA VAL A 51 -6.17 6.21 -17.28
C VAL A 51 -6.64 6.69 -18.67
N GLN A 52 -6.55 7.97 -19.03
CA GLN A 52 -6.94 8.43 -20.38
C GLN A 52 -5.85 8.25 -21.44
N ASP A 53 -4.60 8.08 -21.01
CA ASP A 53 -3.44 7.94 -21.88
C ASP A 53 -2.48 6.86 -21.34
N VAL A 54 -1.73 6.21 -22.24
CA VAL A 54 -0.81 5.11 -21.90
C VAL A 54 0.33 5.59 -21.01
N ALA A 55 0.89 6.77 -21.28
CA ALA A 55 2.00 7.31 -20.50
C ALA A 55 1.53 7.66 -19.09
N THR A 56 0.37 8.31 -18.95
CA THR A 56 -0.20 8.63 -17.64
C THR A 56 -0.67 7.39 -16.87
N ALA A 57 -1.19 6.37 -17.56
CA ALA A 57 -1.55 5.09 -16.95
C ALA A 57 -0.32 4.34 -16.43
N THR A 58 0.78 4.41 -17.17
CA THR A 58 2.07 3.85 -16.75
C THR A 58 2.61 4.56 -15.50
N THR A 59 2.47 5.88 -15.42
CA THR A 59 2.82 6.64 -14.20
C THR A 59 1.95 6.23 -13.02
N LEU A 60 0.63 6.13 -13.22
CA LEU A 60 -0.30 5.67 -12.19
C LEU A 60 0.07 4.27 -11.65
N LEU A 61 0.40 3.33 -12.54
CA LEU A 61 0.85 1.99 -12.15
C LEU A 61 2.08 2.03 -11.23
N ARG A 62 3.08 2.86 -11.57
CA ARG A 62 4.29 3.03 -10.76
C ARG A 62 3.99 3.66 -9.40
N GLU A 63 3.09 4.63 -9.34
CA GLU A 63 2.67 5.26 -8.09
C GLU A 63 1.94 4.27 -7.17
N ILE A 64 0.99 3.50 -7.72
CA ILE A 64 0.29 2.43 -7.01
C ILE A 64 1.31 1.43 -6.43
N ARG A 65 2.21 0.93 -7.28
CA ARG A 65 3.28 0.00 -6.88
C ARG A 65 4.14 0.58 -5.76
N THR A 66 4.52 1.86 -5.88
CA THR A 66 5.34 2.57 -4.89
C THR A 66 4.61 2.70 -3.56
N ARG A 67 3.33 3.07 -3.55
CA ARG A 67 2.53 3.18 -2.32
C ARG A 67 2.38 1.85 -1.61
N ILE A 68 2.09 0.77 -2.35
CA ILE A 68 2.02 -0.60 -1.79
C ILE A 68 3.36 -0.96 -1.14
N ARG A 69 4.46 -0.79 -1.88
CA ARG A 69 5.81 -1.13 -1.39
C ARG A 69 6.18 -0.34 -0.14
N ASN A 70 5.98 0.97 -0.15
CA ASN A 70 6.35 1.85 0.96
C ASN A 70 5.55 1.54 2.22
N SER A 71 4.25 1.29 2.08
CA SER A 71 3.36 0.98 3.20
C SER A 71 3.68 -0.41 3.78
N SER A 72 3.92 -1.40 2.92
CA SER A 72 4.42 -2.71 3.33
C SER A 72 5.73 -2.63 4.12
N MET A 73 6.71 -1.88 3.62
CA MET A 73 8.00 -1.70 4.28
C MET A 73 7.87 -0.98 5.63
N ARG A 74 7.04 0.07 5.72
CA ARG A 74 6.80 0.80 6.98
C ARG A 74 6.17 -0.12 8.03
N MET A 75 5.13 -0.85 7.66
CA MET A 75 4.48 -1.84 8.53
C MET A 75 5.47 -2.91 9.01
N MET A 76 6.26 -3.49 8.11
CA MET A 76 7.26 -4.51 8.47
C MET A 76 8.29 -3.95 9.47
N LYS A 77 8.81 -2.74 9.23
CA LYS A 77 9.77 -2.09 10.13
C LYS A 77 9.17 -1.82 11.51
N ALA A 78 7.95 -1.27 11.54
CA ALA A 78 7.25 -0.95 12.78
C ALA A 78 6.97 -2.22 13.61
N ARG A 79 6.53 -3.32 12.97
CA ARG A 79 6.32 -4.62 13.66
C ARG A 79 7.60 -5.21 14.22
N SER A 80 8.71 -5.13 13.49
CA SER A 80 10.02 -5.58 13.99
C SER A 80 10.45 -4.78 15.21
N GLU A 81 10.22 -3.48 15.21
CA GLU A 81 10.57 -2.61 16.34
C GLU A 81 9.67 -2.84 17.55
N VAL A 82 8.35 -2.95 17.36
CA VAL A 82 7.41 -3.34 18.43
C VAL A 82 7.81 -4.65 19.09
N ARG A 83 8.18 -5.66 18.29
CA ARG A 83 8.65 -6.95 18.82
C ARG A 83 9.89 -6.77 19.69
N ARG A 84 10.86 -5.96 19.26
CA ARG A 84 12.09 -5.65 20.00
C ARG A 84 11.77 -4.97 21.34
N LEU A 85 10.90 -3.97 21.33
CA LEU A 85 10.52 -3.21 22.52
C LEU A 85 9.75 -4.07 23.53
N ARG A 86 8.80 -4.89 23.08
CA ARG A 86 8.11 -5.86 23.95
C ARG A 86 9.07 -6.85 24.61
N GLN A 87 10.07 -7.35 23.88
CA GLN A 87 11.09 -8.24 24.44
C GLN A 87 11.96 -7.56 25.51
N ALA A 88 12.12 -6.24 25.41
CA ALA A 88 12.80 -5.42 26.42
C ALA A 88 11.89 -4.99 27.58
N GLY A 89 10.59 -5.34 27.55
CA GLY A 89 9.60 -4.92 28.55
C GLY A 89 9.07 -3.50 28.36
N ASP A 90 9.40 -2.85 27.24
CA ASP A 90 8.98 -1.48 26.93
C ASP A 90 7.69 -1.46 26.09
N THR A 91 6.55 -1.70 26.75
CA THR A 91 5.24 -1.66 26.09
C THR A 91 4.84 -0.24 25.67
N ALA A 92 5.22 0.78 26.45
CA ALA A 92 4.92 2.17 26.13
C ALA A 92 5.60 2.60 24.82
N GLY A 93 6.90 2.30 24.67
CA GLY A 93 7.62 2.55 23.42
C GLY A 93 7.04 1.75 22.24
N ALA A 94 6.60 0.50 22.48
CA ALA A 94 5.94 -0.28 21.44
C ALA A 94 4.65 0.39 20.95
N ARG A 95 3.87 0.97 21.86
CA ARG A 95 2.65 1.72 21.55
C ARG A 95 2.95 2.96 20.71
N GLU A 96 3.94 3.75 21.13
CA GLU A 96 4.36 4.96 20.40
C GLU A 96 4.76 4.67 18.95
N VAL A 97 5.40 3.53 18.69
CA VAL A 97 5.77 3.11 17.32
C VAL A 97 4.54 2.90 16.43
N MET A 98 3.50 2.25 16.95
CA MET A 98 2.25 2.03 16.19
C MET A 98 1.46 3.33 16.02
N GLU A 99 1.37 4.15 17.06
CA GLU A 99 0.73 5.47 16.97
C GLU A 99 1.44 6.35 15.94
N HIS A 100 2.77 6.38 15.92
CA HIS A 100 3.53 7.10 14.91
C HIS A 100 3.26 6.57 13.50
N LEU A 101 3.23 5.25 13.30
CA LEU A 101 2.88 4.66 12.01
C LEU A 101 1.50 5.14 11.52
N LEU A 102 0.50 5.21 12.40
CA LEU A 102 -0.85 5.66 12.07
C LEU A 102 -0.92 7.14 11.67
N THR A 103 0.04 7.98 12.07
CA THR A 103 0.10 9.38 11.63
C THR A 103 0.54 9.54 10.18
N VAL A 104 1.31 8.57 9.66
CA VAL A 104 1.89 8.64 8.30
C VAL A 104 1.24 7.67 7.32
N GLU A 105 0.57 6.63 7.80
CA GLU A 105 -0.04 5.62 6.93
C GLU A 105 -1.34 6.13 6.31
N VAL A 106 -1.39 6.03 4.98
CA VAL A 106 -2.52 6.50 4.16
C VAL A 106 -3.24 5.35 3.48
N VAL A 107 -2.60 4.19 3.32
CA VAL A 107 -3.20 3.02 2.69
C VAL A 107 -4.14 2.34 3.69
N PRO A 108 -5.46 2.26 3.42
CA PRO A 108 -6.45 1.80 4.38
C PRO A 108 -6.14 0.44 4.98
N LEU A 109 -5.71 -0.53 4.18
CA LEU A 109 -5.31 -1.85 4.65
C LEU A 109 -4.21 -1.80 5.72
N TYR A 110 -3.14 -1.03 5.45
CA TYR A 110 -2.02 -0.95 6.40
C TYR A 110 -2.37 -0.14 7.63
N ARG A 111 -3.31 0.80 7.52
CA ARG A 111 -3.86 1.53 8.66
C ARG A 111 -4.67 0.60 9.57
N GLU A 112 -5.62 -0.18 9.02
CA GLU A 112 -6.40 -1.18 9.78
C GLU A 112 -5.47 -2.19 10.47
N LEU A 113 -4.45 -2.70 9.76
CA LEU A 113 -3.47 -3.62 10.34
C LEU A 113 -2.61 -2.99 11.45
N ALA A 114 -2.43 -1.66 11.44
CA ALA A 114 -1.70 -0.95 12.48
C ALA A 114 -2.60 -0.66 13.69
N GLU A 115 -3.89 -0.35 13.45
CA GLU A 115 -4.91 -0.20 14.51
C GLU A 115 -5.09 -1.52 15.28
N ILE A 116 -5.24 -2.66 14.58
CA ILE A 116 -5.30 -3.99 15.21
C ILE A 116 -4.03 -4.27 16.03
N ALA A 117 -2.85 -4.00 15.45
CA ALA A 117 -1.59 -4.23 16.15
C ALA A 117 -1.39 -3.32 17.37
N LEU A 118 -2.00 -2.14 17.38
CA LEU A 118 -2.02 -1.22 18.51
C LEU A 118 -2.96 -1.72 19.62
N GLU A 119 -4.15 -2.19 19.25
CA GLU A 119 -5.11 -2.81 20.18
C GLU A 119 -4.50 -4.04 20.88
N ASP A 120 -3.70 -4.84 20.17
CA ASP A 120 -2.97 -6.00 20.73
C ASP A 120 -1.88 -5.64 21.77
N LEU A 121 -1.54 -4.35 21.91
CA LEU A 121 -0.55 -3.85 22.88
C LEU A 121 -1.17 -3.34 24.19
N ASP A 122 -2.49 -3.13 24.21
CA ASP A 122 -3.26 -2.70 25.38
C ASP A 122 -3.65 -3.88 26.29
#